data_AF-A4X4C1-F1
#
_entry.id   AF-A4X4C1-F1
#
_cell.length_a   1.000
_cell.length_b   1.000
_cell.length_c   1.000
_cell.angle_alpha   90.00
_cell.angle_beta   90.00
_cell.angle_gamma   90.00
#
_symmetry.space_group_name_H-M   'P 1'
#
loop_
_entity.id
_entity.type
_entity.pdbx_description
1 polymer ?
#
loop_
_entity_poly.entity_id
_entity_poly.type
_entity_poly.pdbx_seq_one_letter_code
_entity_poly.pdbx_strand_id
1 'polypeptide(L)'
;MRPNPTRDAQDQYPSPPQQPGVGKPGPGSGRVRRGLTAGRHTRTQKRARPYPGQVTTALPALGTVLETATWQARRQAHQERIDAWLAPHLARRRRGEKHPVQDFLFTYYSYRPARLRRWHPGAGVVLRDADPADFGPDYRASTAGATLDTPAVRARRAESITWIRTLLTATAGRPAQFGCFGMHEWAMVYRQTQDEVRHNAWPLRLSPERVATVVEERGVRCSHFDAYRFFTRPARPLNLLHPTRDSQHDLEQPGCLHANMDLYKWAYKLSPLVPSELVGDCFELAGQIRALDMRASPYDLAALGYPPVAVETPPGRTEYAAAQRGFAERAARLRTRLLDAIDRCDRQRRLW
;
A
#
# COMPACT_ATOMS: atom_id res chain seq x y z
N MET A 1 -33.43 15.06 4.03
CA MET A 1 -32.23 14.30 3.62
C MET A 1 -31.22 14.32 4.76
N ARG A 2 -30.98 13.20 5.42
CA ARG A 2 -29.92 13.10 6.44
C ARG A 2 -28.59 12.75 5.73
N PRO A 3 -27.47 13.41 6.07
CA PRO A 3 -26.18 13.13 5.44
C PRO A 3 -25.69 11.72 5.79
N ASN A 4 -25.12 11.04 4.81
CA ASN A 4 -24.62 9.67 4.91
C ASN A 4 -23.26 9.64 5.64
N PRO A 5 -23.13 9.03 6.82
CA PRO A 5 -21.91 9.08 7.65
C PRO A 5 -20.71 8.31 7.07
N THR A 6 -20.87 7.56 5.97
CA THR A 6 -19.75 6.88 5.29
C THR A 6 -18.99 7.76 4.29
N ARG A 7 -19.53 8.92 3.89
CA ARG A 7 -18.82 9.89 3.04
C ARG A 7 -17.61 10.52 3.76
N ASP A 8 -17.76 10.88 5.04
CA ASP A 8 -16.74 11.65 5.78
C ASP A 8 -15.54 10.81 6.29
N ALA A 9 -15.64 9.49 6.34
CA ALA A 9 -14.53 8.62 6.75
C ALA A 9 -13.60 8.22 5.60
N GLN A 10 -14.00 8.44 4.34
CA GLN A 10 -13.26 8.00 3.15
C GLN A 10 -12.44 9.11 2.45
N ASP A 11 -12.70 10.37 2.79
CA ASP A 11 -11.95 11.55 2.34
C ASP A 11 -10.75 11.91 3.25
N GLN A 12 -10.44 11.11 4.26
CA GLN A 12 -9.39 11.37 5.25
C GLN A 12 -7.95 11.09 4.78
N TYR A 13 -7.62 11.39 3.53
CA TYR A 13 -6.23 11.42 3.10
C TYR A 13 -5.84 12.84 2.71
N PRO A 14 -5.40 13.66 3.68
CA PRO A 14 -4.83 14.95 3.36
C PRO A 14 -3.70 14.74 2.35
N SER A 15 -3.59 15.65 1.38
CA SER A 15 -2.35 15.79 0.63
C SER A 15 -1.21 15.86 1.65
N PRO A 16 -0.12 15.09 1.48
CA PRO A 16 1.02 15.23 2.37
C PRO A 16 1.46 16.69 2.36
N PRO A 17 1.84 17.26 3.52
CA PRO A 17 2.19 18.68 3.60
C PRO A 17 3.31 18.98 2.60
N GLN A 18 3.13 20.04 1.82
CA GLN A 18 4.22 20.64 1.07
C GLN A 18 5.31 21.04 2.07
N GLN A 19 6.56 20.69 1.76
CA GLN A 19 7.67 21.06 2.63
C GLN A 19 7.81 22.59 2.62
N PRO A 20 8.04 23.25 3.77
CA PRO A 20 8.37 24.67 3.77
C PRO A 20 9.67 24.86 2.97
N GLY A 21 9.61 25.73 1.97
CA GLY A 21 10.75 26.06 1.12
C GLY A 21 11.93 26.53 1.98
N VAL A 22 13.12 25.99 1.68
CA VAL A 22 14.36 26.44 2.31
C VAL A 22 14.57 27.89 1.89
N GLY A 23 14.47 28.82 2.85
CA GLY A 23 14.65 30.25 2.61
C GLY A 23 16.02 30.53 1.98
N LYS A 24 16.03 31.35 0.93
CA LYS A 24 17.25 31.86 0.31
C LYS A 24 18.13 32.58 1.36
N PRO A 25 19.43 32.29 1.47
CA PRO A 25 20.33 33.16 2.21
C PRO A 25 20.57 34.44 1.40
N GLY A 26 20.33 35.59 2.03
CA GLY A 26 20.69 36.91 1.49
C GLY A 26 22.22 37.12 1.43
N PRO A 27 22.69 38.17 0.71
CA PRO A 27 24.10 38.37 0.45
C PRO A 27 24.78 38.98 1.68
N GLY A 28 25.78 38.29 2.24
CA GLY A 28 26.53 38.75 3.42
C GLY A 28 27.98 38.30 3.35
N SER A 29 28.84 39.29 3.09
CA SER A 29 30.30 39.36 3.19
C SER A 29 31.08 38.25 3.94
N GLY A 30 32.03 37.66 3.21
CA GLY A 30 33.45 37.54 3.60
C GLY A 30 33.83 36.95 4.97
N ARG A 31 34.25 35.68 4.98
CA ARG A 31 35.56 35.30 5.52
C ARG A 31 35.97 33.90 5.10
N VAL A 32 37.13 33.81 4.47
CA VAL A 32 37.84 32.57 4.15
C VAL A 32 38.24 31.87 5.45
N ARG A 33 37.83 30.62 5.64
CA ARG A 33 38.56 29.66 6.48
C ARG A 33 38.71 28.34 5.74
N ARG A 34 39.98 28.05 5.43
CA ARG A 34 40.47 26.77 4.93
C ARG A 34 40.37 25.70 6.01
N GLY A 35 40.13 24.47 5.55
CA GLY A 35 40.57 23.24 6.18
C GLY A 35 39.55 22.60 7.10
N LEU A 36 38.95 21.50 6.64
CA LEU A 36 38.82 20.24 7.38
C LEU A 36 38.44 19.13 6.40
N THR A 37 39.44 18.29 6.17
CA THR A 37 39.48 16.95 5.58
C THR A 37 38.14 16.22 5.40
N ALA A 38 37.87 15.81 4.15
CA ALA A 38 36.83 14.88 3.78
C ALA A 38 37.06 13.50 4.40
N GLY A 39 36.29 13.19 5.45
CA GLY A 39 36.18 11.85 6.02
C GLY A 39 35.40 10.94 5.09
N ARG A 40 36.10 10.02 4.43
CA ARG A 40 35.55 8.97 3.57
C ARG A 40 34.79 7.95 4.41
N HIS A 41 33.52 8.22 4.72
CA HIS A 41 32.62 7.21 5.30
C HIS A 41 31.96 6.39 4.20
N THR A 42 32.71 5.43 3.64
CA THR A 42 32.13 4.29 2.92
C THR A 42 31.47 3.36 3.94
N ARG A 43 30.28 3.72 4.42
CA ARG A 43 29.41 2.80 5.16
C ARG A 43 28.61 2.04 4.11
N THR A 44 29.07 0.84 3.78
CA THR A 44 28.34 -0.15 3.00
C THR A 44 26.95 -0.34 3.63
N GLN A 45 25.95 0.34 3.09
CA GLN A 45 24.56 0.01 3.35
C GLN A 45 24.37 -1.43 2.86
N LYS A 46 24.25 -2.37 3.80
CA LYS A 46 23.87 -3.75 3.51
C LYS A 46 22.66 -3.70 2.58
N ARG A 47 22.82 -4.24 1.36
CA ARG A 47 21.72 -4.43 0.39
C ARG A 47 20.48 -4.90 1.14
N ALA A 48 19.40 -4.12 1.08
CA ALA A 48 18.13 -4.53 1.65
C ALA A 48 17.73 -5.86 0.98
N ARG A 49 17.65 -6.94 1.76
CA ARG A 49 17.09 -8.21 1.26
C ARG A 49 15.64 -7.93 0.83
N PRO A 50 15.25 -8.26 -0.41
CA PRO A 50 13.90 -7.98 -0.88
C PRO A 50 12.95 -8.99 -0.25
N TYR A 51 12.36 -8.58 0.87
CA TYR A 51 11.17 -9.09 1.54
C TYR A 51 11.10 -10.61 1.88
N PRO A 52 10.64 -10.97 3.10
CA PRO A 52 10.42 -12.38 3.44
C PRO A 52 9.44 -13.03 2.44
N GLY A 53 9.67 -14.31 2.12
CA GLY A 53 8.88 -15.06 1.14
C GLY A 53 7.40 -15.20 1.53
N GLN A 54 6.54 -15.44 0.53
CA GLN A 54 5.10 -15.56 0.74
C GLN A 54 4.75 -16.81 1.56
N VAL A 55 4.13 -16.65 2.73
CA VAL A 55 3.52 -17.76 3.48
C VAL A 55 2.04 -17.83 3.10
N THR A 56 1.71 -18.71 2.15
CA THR A 56 0.31 -18.90 1.73
C THR A 56 -0.38 -19.84 2.72
N THR A 57 -1.20 -19.29 3.61
CA THR A 57 -2.08 -20.09 4.49
C THR A 57 -3.50 -20.08 3.93
N ALA A 58 -4.07 -21.27 3.71
CA ALA A 58 -5.48 -21.42 3.35
C ALA A 58 -6.39 -20.91 4.47
N LEU A 59 -7.59 -20.45 4.14
CA LEU A 59 -8.57 -20.04 5.15
C LEU A 59 -9.01 -21.30 5.95
N PRO A 60 -8.86 -21.34 7.30
CA PRO A 60 -9.33 -22.48 8.12
C PRO A 60 -10.83 -22.71 7.90
N ALA A 61 -11.40 -23.92 8.01
CA ALA A 61 -12.84 -24.15 7.84
C ALA A 61 -13.71 -23.40 8.89
N LEU A 62 -15.00 -23.14 8.61
CA LEU A 62 -15.89 -22.54 9.61
C LEU A 62 -16.07 -23.51 10.79
N GLY A 63 -16.00 -23.00 12.01
CA GLY A 63 -16.05 -23.83 13.22
C GLY A 63 -14.72 -24.52 13.56
N THR A 64 -13.62 -24.21 12.85
CA THR A 64 -12.30 -24.73 13.21
C THR A 64 -11.92 -24.25 14.61
N VAL A 65 -11.61 -25.19 15.49
CA VAL A 65 -10.99 -24.92 16.79
C VAL A 65 -9.48 -25.06 16.62
N LEU A 66 -8.74 -23.97 16.87
CA LEU A 66 -7.28 -24.02 16.93
C LEU A 66 -6.84 -24.34 18.35
N GLU A 67 -6.01 -25.37 18.48
CA GLU A 67 -5.33 -25.69 19.73
C GLU A 67 -4.46 -24.54 20.21
N THR A 68 -4.26 -24.46 21.53
CA THR A 68 -3.52 -23.38 22.22
C THR A 68 -2.14 -23.17 21.62
N ALA A 69 -1.36 -24.24 21.47
CA ALA A 69 -0.05 -24.19 20.84
C ALA A 69 -0.09 -23.68 19.38
N THR A 70 -1.11 -24.10 18.61
CA THR A 70 -1.24 -23.77 17.19
C THR A 70 -1.53 -22.28 16.98
N TRP A 71 -2.51 -21.71 17.70
CA TRP A 71 -2.82 -20.30 17.51
C TRP A 71 -1.76 -19.38 18.09
N GLN A 72 -1.07 -19.78 19.18
CA GLN A 72 0.05 -19.03 19.72
C GLN A 72 1.23 -19.01 18.74
N ALA A 73 1.56 -20.15 18.12
CA ALA A 73 2.59 -20.23 17.10
C ALA A 73 2.27 -19.35 15.88
N ARG A 74 1.02 -19.36 15.40
CA ARG A 74 0.59 -18.47 14.30
C ARG A 74 0.66 -16.99 14.67
N ARG A 75 0.23 -16.64 15.89
CA ARG A 75 0.36 -15.28 16.43
C ARG A 75 1.81 -14.83 16.46
N GLN A 76 2.70 -15.66 16.96
CA GLN A 76 4.14 -15.36 17.03
C GLN A 76 4.75 -15.19 15.63
N ALA A 77 4.48 -16.13 14.71
CA ALA A 77 4.97 -16.06 13.34
C ALA A 77 4.49 -14.79 12.61
N HIS A 78 3.24 -14.38 12.81
CA HIS A 78 2.72 -13.12 12.27
C HIS A 78 3.44 -11.90 12.85
N GLN A 79 3.68 -11.88 14.16
CA GLN A 79 4.40 -10.80 14.81
C GLN A 79 5.82 -10.67 14.27
N GLU A 80 6.57 -11.77 14.18
CA GLU A 80 7.93 -11.80 13.61
C GLU A 80 7.95 -11.32 12.16
N ARG A 81 6.99 -11.80 11.36
CA ARG A 81 6.81 -11.38 9.95
C ARG A 81 6.63 -9.87 9.84
N ILE A 82 5.76 -9.28 10.65
CA ILE A 82 5.51 -7.83 10.63
C ILE A 82 6.68 -7.04 11.25
N ASP A 83 7.32 -7.56 12.29
CA ASP A 83 8.45 -6.91 12.97
C ASP A 83 9.66 -6.74 12.02
N ALA A 84 9.86 -7.67 11.06
CA ALA A 84 10.87 -7.53 10.01
C ALA A 84 10.70 -6.24 9.17
N TRP A 85 9.46 -5.73 9.06
CA TRP A 85 9.16 -4.48 8.35
C TRP A 85 9.10 -3.27 9.30
N LEU A 86 8.60 -3.45 10.52
CA LEU A 86 8.48 -2.37 11.50
C LEU A 86 9.84 -1.95 12.05
N ALA A 87 10.73 -2.90 12.36
CA ALA A 87 12.03 -2.60 12.95
C ALA A 87 12.86 -1.56 12.16
N PRO A 88 13.09 -1.72 10.83
CA PRO A 88 13.84 -0.73 10.06
C PRO A 88 13.11 0.63 9.97
N HIS A 89 11.79 0.63 9.84
CA HIS A 89 10.99 1.87 9.82
C HIS A 89 11.09 2.64 11.15
N LEU A 90 10.91 1.95 12.27
CA LEU A 90 11.04 2.55 13.60
C LEU A 90 12.46 3.05 13.87
N ALA A 91 13.47 2.31 13.42
CA ALA A 91 14.87 2.74 13.54
C ALA A 91 15.15 4.03 12.77
N ARG A 92 14.66 4.17 11.53
CA ARG A 92 14.75 5.41 10.75
C ARG A 92 14.00 6.56 11.44
N ARG A 93 12.78 6.30 11.89
CA ARG A 93 11.95 7.29 12.58
C ARG A 93 12.63 7.85 13.83
N ARG A 94 13.31 7.01 14.62
CA ARG A 94 14.10 7.45 15.78
C ARG A 94 15.27 8.36 15.42
N ARG A 95 15.83 8.21 14.21
CA ARG A 95 16.91 9.06 13.69
C ARG A 95 16.41 10.28 12.90
N GLY A 96 15.09 10.45 12.76
CA GLY A 96 14.51 11.50 11.92
C GLY A 96 14.74 11.30 10.41
N GLU A 97 15.13 10.10 9.99
CA GLU A 97 15.40 9.79 8.58
C GLU A 97 14.11 9.47 7.83
N LYS A 98 13.93 10.08 6.66
CA LYS A 98 12.81 9.80 5.74
C LYS A 98 13.25 8.83 4.64
N HIS A 99 12.37 7.90 4.27
CA HIS A 99 12.58 6.96 3.18
C HIS A 99 11.37 6.95 2.22
N PRO A 100 11.47 7.51 1.00
CA PRO A 100 10.33 7.75 0.10
C PRO A 100 9.61 6.48 -0.38
N VAL A 101 10.33 5.35 -0.44
CA VAL A 101 9.75 4.05 -0.79
C VAL A 101 9.12 3.34 0.41
N GLN A 102 9.91 3.05 1.45
CA GLN A 102 9.47 2.19 2.56
C GLN A 102 8.51 2.88 3.53
N ASP A 103 8.66 4.18 3.79
CA ASP A 103 7.79 4.87 4.75
C ASP A 103 6.38 5.07 4.20
N PHE A 104 6.22 5.01 2.87
CA PHE A 104 4.91 5.06 2.20
C PHE A 104 3.91 4.08 2.83
N LEU A 105 4.34 2.85 3.14
CA LEU A 105 3.46 1.82 3.70
C LEU A 105 2.85 2.19 5.07
N PHE A 106 3.47 3.12 5.79
CA PHE A 106 3.06 3.53 7.14
C PHE A 106 2.51 4.96 7.18
N THR A 107 2.84 5.79 6.20
CA THR A 107 2.35 7.19 6.12
C THR A 107 1.16 7.35 5.18
N TYR A 108 1.08 6.53 4.13
CA TYR A 108 -0.02 6.59 3.17
C TYR A 108 -1.22 5.77 3.63
N TYR A 109 -0.99 4.56 4.12
CA TYR A 109 -2.06 3.72 4.65
C TYR A 109 -2.39 4.07 6.10
N SER A 110 -3.66 4.25 6.42
CA SER A 110 -4.14 4.61 7.76
C SER A 110 -4.13 3.46 8.78
N TYR A 111 -3.35 2.39 8.52
CA TYR A 111 -3.28 1.22 9.39
C TYR A 111 -2.07 1.29 10.33
N ARG A 112 -2.34 1.54 11.61
CA ARG A 112 -1.30 1.74 12.63
C ARG A 112 -0.41 0.48 12.77
N PRO A 113 0.92 0.63 12.90
CA PRO A 113 1.85 -0.48 13.12
C PRO A 113 1.42 -1.49 14.20
N ALA A 114 0.95 -0.99 15.35
CA ALA A 114 0.48 -1.85 16.44
C ALA A 114 -0.75 -2.69 16.07
N ARG A 115 -1.63 -2.18 15.19
CA ARG A 115 -2.79 -2.93 14.67
C ARG A 115 -2.34 -3.94 13.62
N LEU A 116 -1.39 -3.59 12.76
CA LEU A 116 -0.79 -4.53 11.80
C LEU A 116 -0.11 -5.71 12.51
N ARG A 117 0.59 -5.45 13.61
CA ARG A 117 1.25 -6.47 14.42
C ARG A 117 0.27 -7.36 15.22
N ARG A 118 -0.97 -6.91 15.46
CA ARG A 118 -1.98 -7.71 16.15
C ARG A 118 -2.47 -8.83 15.23
N TRP A 119 -2.44 -10.06 15.74
CA TRP A 119 -2.88 -11.24 15.01
C TRP A 119 -4.36 -11.55 15.25
N HIS A 120 -5.06 -11.89 14.19
CA HIS A 120 -6.46 -12.32 14.18
C HIS A 120 -6.59 -13.60 13.34
N PRO A 121 -7.28 -14.65 13.82
CA PRO A 121 -7.48 -15.87 13.06
C PRO A 121 -8.47 -15.74 11.88
N GLY A 122 -9.22 -14.64 11.83
CA GLY A 122 -10.33 -14.44 10.90
C GLY A 122 -11.67 -14.94 11.44
N ALA A 123 -12.73 -14.73 10.66
CA ALA A 123 -14.10 -15.11 11.03
C ALA A 123 -14.31 -16.63 11.13
N GLY A 124 -15.11 -17.04 12.12
CA GLY A 124 -15.55 -18.41 12.30
C GLY A 124 -14.49 -19.38 12.82
N VAL A 125 -13.42 -18.88 13.44
CA VAL A 125 -12.37 -19.68 14.08
C VAL A 125 -12.44 -19.49 15.60
N VAL A 126 -12.40 -20.60 16.33
CA VAL A 126 -12.34 -20.63 17.80
C VAL A 126 -10.91 -20.88 18.23
N LEU A 127 -10.44 -20.14 19.23
CA LEU A 127 -9.10 -20.25 19.81
C LEU A 127 -9.23 -20.95 21.16
N ARG A 128 -8.68 -22.16 21.29
CA ARG A 128 -8.77 -22.94 22.52
C ARG A 128 -8.09 -22.22 23.68
N ASP A 129 -8.72 -22.26 24.84
CA ASP A 129 -8.27 -21.67 26.12
C ASP A 129 -7.89 -20.18 26.06
N ALA A 130 -8.30 -19.47 25.01
CA ALA A 130 -8.01 -18.06 24.84
C ALA A 130 -9.00 -17.19 25.62
N ASP A 131 -8.50 -16.14 26.26
CA ASP A 131 -9.33 -15.06 26.81
C ASP A 131 -9.70 -14.07 25.70
N PRO A 132 -10.99 -13.78 25.45
CA PRO A 132 -11.39 -12.76 24.47
C PRO A 132 -10.79 -11.38 24.73
N ALA A 133 -10.48 -11.01 25.98
CA ALA A 133 -9.89 -9.73 26.34
C ALA A 133 -8.52 -9.50 25.67
N ASP A 134 -7.76 -10.55 25.38
CA ASP A 134 -6.46 -10.49 24.72
C ASP A 134 -6.51 -10.05 23.25
N PHE A 135 -7.68 -10.20 22.61
CA PHE A 135 -7.86 -9.98 21.18
C PHE A 135 -8.60 -8.68 20.87
N GLY A 136 -9.45 -8.22 21.81
CA GLY A 136 -10.13 -6.93 21.78
C GLY A 136 -11.65 -7.03 21.83
N PRO A 137 -12.36 -5.89 21.73
CA PRO A 137 -13.79 -5.81 22.05
C PRO A 137 -14.71 -6.52 21.06
N ASP A 138 -14.19 -6.96 19.92
CA ASP A 138 -14.93 -7.71 18.91
C ASP A 138 -14.91 -9.23 19.17
N TYR A 139 -14.23 -9.70 20.23
CA TYR A 139 -14.14 -11.11 20.60
C TYR A 139 -15.06 -11.43 21.77
N ARG A 140 -15.61 -12.65 21.77
CA ARG A 140 -16.46 -13.19 22.83
C ARG A 140 -16.00 -14.58 23.26
N ALA A 141 -16.35 -14.94 24.48
CA ALA A 141 -16.18 -16.30 24.96
C ALA A 141 -17.11 -17.27 24.20
N SER A 142 -16.65 -18.51 24.07
CA SER A 142 -17.36 -19.67 23.56
C SER A 142 -17.04 -20.86 24.47
N THR A 143 -17.79 -21.95 24.33
CA THR A 143 -17.58 -23.16 25.15
C THR A 143 -16.17 -23.73 25.05
N ALA A 144 -15.47 -23.52 23.92
CA ALA A 144 -14.13 -24.03 23.68
C ALA A 144 -13.01 -22.97 23.78
N GLY A 145 -13.31 -21.71 24.13
CA GLY A 145 -12.33 -20.61 24.21
C GLY A 145 -12.84 -19.30 23.59
N ALA A 146 -11.99 -18.51 22.94
CA ALA A 146 -12.40 -17.22 22.34
C ALA A 146 -12.70 -17.32 20.83
N THR A 147 -13.70 -16.57 20.36
CA THR A 147 -14.00 -16.41 18.93
C THR A 147 -14.36 -14.97 18.60
N LEU A 148 -14.12 -14.57 17.36
CA LEU A 148 -14.64 -13.31 16.85
C LEU A 148 -16.18 -13.32 16.85
N ASP A 149 -16.82 -12.26 17.32
CA ASP A 149 -18.24 -12.02 17.11
C ASP A 149 -18.49 -11.58 15.66
N THR A 150 -18.38 -12.54 14.74
CA THR A 150 -18.53 -12.31 13.31
C THR A 150 -19.88 -11.65 12.98
N PRO A 151 -21.03 -12.11 13.49
CA PRO A 151 -22.32 -11.43 13.23
C PRO A 151 -22.32 -9.95 13.63
N ALA A 152 -21.84 -9.61 14.84
CA ALA A 152 -21.84 -8.23 15.32
C ALA A 152 -20.91 -7.33 14.50
N VAL A 153 -19.69 -7.79 14.20
CA VAL A 153 -18.72 -7.02 13.41
C VAL A 153 -19.25 -6.77 12.00
N ARG A 154 -19.89 -7.77 11.39
CA ARG A 154 -20.47 -7.62 10.05
C ARG A 154 -21.65 -6.66 10.04
N ALA A 155 -22.60 -6.81 10.96
CA ALA A 155 -23.76 -5.93 11.04
C ALA A 155 -23.31 -4.45 11.14
N ARG A 156 -22.34 -4.18 12.03
CA ARG A 156 -21.77 -2.85 12.22
C ARG A 156 -21.01 -2.30 11.01
N ARG A 157 -20.52 -3.16 10.10
CA ARG A 157 -19.66 -2.77 8.95
C ARG A 157 -20.25 -3.17 7.58
N ALA A 158 -21.55 -3.46 7.52
CA ALA A 158 -22.18 -4.08 6.36
C ALA A 158 -21.96 -3.29 5.06
N GLU A 159 -22.17 -1.97 5.08
CA GLU A 159 -21.97 -1.09 3.91
C GLU A 159 -20.53 -1.13 3.40
N SER A 160 -19.54 -1.05 4.31
CA SER A 160 -18.13 -1.09 3.93
C SER A 160 -17.73 -2.44 3.34
N ILE A 161 -18.25 -3.54 3.89
CA ILE A 161 -18.00 -4.89 3.37
C ILE A 161 -18.60 -5.02 1.96
N THR A 162 -19.85 -4.61 1.77
CA THR A 162 -20.52 -4.63 0.45
C THR A 162 -19.76 -3.78 -0.56
N TRP A 163 -19.36 -2.56 -0.19
CA TRP A 163 -18.58 -1.67 -1.06
C TRP A 163 -17.26 -2.32 -1.50
N ILE A 164 -16.49 -2.88 -0.55
CA ILE A 164 -15.21 -3.55 -0.85
C ILE A 164 -15.46 -4.77 -1.75
N ARG A 165 -16.46 -5.60 -1.44
CA ARG A 165 -16.80 -6.77 -2.23
C ARG A 165 -17.13 -6.40 -3.67
N THR A 166 -17.93 -5.35 -3.87
CA THR A 166 -18.32 -4.85 -5.19
C THR A 166 -17.10 -4.37 -5.97
N LEU A 167 -16.23 -3.56 -5.36
CA LEU A 167 -14.98 -3.10 -6.00
C LEU A 167 -14.09 -4.26 -6.44
N LEU A 168 -13.84 -5.21 -5.52
CA LEU A 168 -12.96 -6.34 -5.80
C LEU A 168 -13.55 -7.24 -6.89
N THR A 169 -14.85 -7.50 -6.86
CA THR A 169 -15.54 -8.28 -7.91
C THR A 169 -15.45 -7.59 -9.26
N ALA A 170 -15.78 -6.30 -9.32
CA ALA A 170 -15.74 -5.51 -10.55
C ALA A 170 -14.33 -5.45 -11.15
N THR A 171 -13.32 -5.24 -10.30
CA THR A 171 -11.91 -5.23 -10.73
C THR A 171 -11.48 -6.60 -11.26
N ALA A 172 -11.90 -7.70 -10.62
CA ALA A 172 -11.57 -9.06 -11.07
C ALA A 172 -12.19 -9.40 -12.43
N GLY A 173 -13.38 -8.89 -12.71
CA GLY A 173 -14.13 -9.17 -13.94
C GLY A 173 -13.68 -8.40 -15.18
N ARG A 174 -12.72 -7.47 -15.08
CA ARG A 174 -12.26 -6.65 -16.20
C ARG A 174 -10.99 -7.19 -16.86
N PRO A 175 -10.79 -6.91 -18.17
CA PRO A 175 -9.50 -7.15 -18.81
C PRO A 175 -8.38 -6.34 -18.15
N ALA A 176 -7.24 -6.99 -17.89
CA ALA A 176 -6.07 -6.33 -17.36
C ALA A 176 -5.41 -5.41 -18.40
N GLN A 177 -5.11 -4.17 -18.01
CA GLN A 177 -4.43 -3.17 -18.82
C GLN A 177 -2.99 -2.96 -18.32
N PHE A 178 -2.03 -3.06 -19.24
CA PHE A 178 -0.58 -3.00 -18.96
C PHE A 178 0.12 -1.81 -19.62
N GLY A 179 -0.64 -0.87 -20.16
CA GLY A 179 -0.09 0.28 -20.88
C GLY A 179 0.26 1.49 -20.00
N CYS A 180 0.00 1.49 -18.70
CA CYS A 180 0.20 2.69 -17.86
C CYS A 180 1.68 3.08 -17.71
N PHE A 181 2.59 2.09 -17.64
CA PHE A 181 4.04 2.28 -17.51
C PHE A 181 4.49 3.24 -16.39
N GLY A 182 3.72 3.34 -15.30
CA GLY A 182 4.07 4.22 -14.18
C GLY A 182 3.82 5.71 -14.42
N MET A 183 3.18 6.09 -15.54
CA MET A 183 3.03 7.50 -15.96
C MET A 183 2.24 8.38 -14.97
N HIS A 184 1.58 7.79 -13.98
CA HIS A 184 0.97 8.55 -12.88
C HIS A 184 1.99 9.32 -12.04
N GLU A 185 3.17 8.76 -11.72
CA GLU A 185 4.19 9.49 -10.95
C GLU A 185 4.82 10.61 -11.80
N TRP A 186 4.90 10.40 -13.12
CA TRP A 186 5.36 11.41 -14.07
C TRP A 186 4.37 12.57 -14.17
N ALA A 187 3.07 12.26 -14.20
CA ALA A 187 2.00 13.24 -14.16
C ALA A 187 1.93 14.02 -12.83
N MET A 188 2.39 13.43 -11.72
CA MET A 188 2.48 14.11 -10.42
C MET A 188 3.62 15.12 -10.33
N VAL A 189 4.67 14.99 -11.15
CA VAL A 189 5.82 15.94 -11.19
C VAL A 189 5.85 16.77 -12.48
N TYR A 190 4.88 16.59 -13.37
CA TYR A 190 4.84 17.24 -14.68
C TYR A 190 4.81 18.78 -14.55
N ARG A 191 5.84 19.42 -15.13
CA ARG A 191 6.09 20.87 -15.09
C ARG A 191 6.20 21.43 -13.67
N GLN A 192 6.78 20.65 -12.75
CA GLN A 192 7.18 21.12 -11.43
C GLN A 192 8.68 21.38 -11.37
N THR A 193 9.05 22.35 -10.53
CA THR A 193 10.42 22.56 -10.07
C THR A 193 10.80 21.55 -9.00
N GLN A 194 12.10 21.42 -8.71
CA GLN A 194 12.58 20.51 -7.67
C GLN A 194 11.99 20.81 -6.28
N ASP A 195 11.75 22.08 -5.93
CA ASP A 195 11.18 22.43 -4.63
C ASP A 195 9.69 22.08 -4.51
N GLU A 196 8.98 22.03 -5.64
CA GLU A 196 7.54 21.74 -5.70
C GLU A 196 7.23 20.23 -5.69
N VAL A 197 8.17 19.38 -6.09
CA VAL A 197 7.93 17.93 -6.14
C VAL A 197 7.83 17.33 -4.73
N ARG A 198 6.95 16.34 -4.58
CA ARG A 198 6.64 15.70 -3.29
C ARG A 198 7.87 15.14 -2.57
N HIS A 199 8.78 14.53 -3.30
CA HIS A 199 10.03 13.97 -2.77
C HIS A 199 11.24 14.84 -3.14
N ASN A 200 11.13 16.17 -2.98
CA ASN A 200 12.17 17.16 -3.29
C ASN A 200 13.55 16.93 -2.65
N ALA A 201 13.65 16.11 -1.60
CA ALA A 201 14.92 15.68 -1.02
C ALA A 201 15.70 14.70 -1.93
N TRP A 202 15.07 14.18 -3.00
CA TRP A 202 15.66 13.26 -3.96
C TRP A 202 15.63 13.86 -5.36
N PRO A 203 16.75 13.81 -6.11
CA PRO A 203 16.81 14.40 -7.43
C PRO A 203 15.91 13.65 -8.42
N LEU A 204 15.51 14.34 -9.49
CA LEU A 204 14.98 13.68 -10.67
C LEU A 204 16.13 13.17 -11.53
N ARG A 205 15.94 12.01 -12.17
CA ARG A 205 16.93 11.39 -13.08
C ARG A 205 16.95 12.01 -14.48
N LEU A 206 15.94 12.83 -14.79
CA LEU A 206 15.78 13.57 -16.05
C LEU A 206 15.47 15.03 -15.72
N SER A 207 15.81 15.95 -16.63
CA SER A 207 15.42 17.36 -16.47
C SER A 207 13.88 17.51 -16.50
N PRO A 208 13.32 18.57 -15.90
CA PRO A 208 11.88 18.85 -15.95
C PRO A 208 11.32 18.88 -17.38
N GLU A 209 12.08 19.41 -18.34
CA GLU A 209 11.71 19.47 -19.76
C GLU A 209 11.63 18.07 -20.36
N ARG A 210 12.61 17.20 -20.07
CA ARG A 210 12.59 15.81 -20.54
C ARG A 210 11.47 15.01 -19.89
N VAL A 211 11.16 15.24 -18.62
CA VAL A 211 9.98 14.65 -17.96
C VAL A 211 8.70 15.08 -18.67
N ALA A 212 8.56 16.37 -18.99
CA ALA A 212 7.40 16.89 -19.70
C ALA A 212 7.25 16.27 -21.09
N THR A 213 8.32 16.20 -21.87
CA THR A 213 8.31 15.55 -23.19
C THR A 213 7.87 14.09 -23.10
N VAL A 214 8.34 13.32 -22.10
CA VAL A 214 7.92 11.93 -21.94
C VAL A 214 6.42 11.81 -21.61
N VAL A 215 5.89 12.69 -20.77
CA VAL A 215 4.44 12.73 -20.46
C VAL A 215 3.61 13.04 -21.71
N GLU A 216 4.03 14.03 -22.48
CA GLU A 216 3.35 14.47 -23.71
C GLU A 216 3.39 13.40 -24.81
N GLU A 217 4.56 12.77 -25.04
CA GLU A 217 4.73 11.72 -26.06
C GLU A 217 4.02 10.40 -25.72
N ARG A 218 3.96 10.03 -24.44
CA ARG A 218 3.41 8.73 -24.00
C ARG A 218 1.93 8.79 -23.67
N GLY A 219 1.46 9.97 -23.27
CA GLY A 219 0.14 10.18 -22.69
C GLY A 219 0.01 9.51 -21.31
N VAL A 220 -1.11 9.78 -20.65
CA VAL A 220 -1.45 9.19 -19.36
C VAL A 220 -2.78 8.45 -19.48
N ARG A 221 -2.90 7.29 -18.85
CA ARG A 221 -4.12 6.45 -18.87
C ARG A 221 -4.37 5.80 -17.51
N CYS A 222 -4.14 6.58 -16.46
CA CYS A 222 -4.38 6.17 -15.10
C CYS A 222 -5.88 6.03 -14.86
N SER A 223 -6.31 4.83 -14.46
CA SER A 223 -7.70 4.54 -14.10
C SER A 223 -7.95 4.57 -12.60
N HIS A 224 -6.90 4.76 -11.79
CA HIS A 224 -6.98 4.68 -10.34
C HIS A 224 -7.08 6.09 -9.71
N PHE A 225 -8.23 6.36 -9.08
CA PHE A 225 -8.55 7.68 -8.52
C PHE A 225 -7.54 8.17 -7.47
N ASP A 226 -7.10 7.29 -6.57
CA ASP A 226 -6.21 7.69 -5.48
C ASP A 226 -4.81 8.09 -5.97
N ALA A 227 -4.42 7.71 -7.19
CA ALA A 227 -3.24 8.27 -7.89
C ALA A 227 -3.60 9.53 -8.68
N TYR A 228 -4.68 9.48 -9.49
CA TYR A 228 -5.09 10.59 -10.35
C TYR A 228 -5.31 11.92 -9.60
N ARG A 229 -5.85 11.87 -8.36
CA ARG A 229 -6.10 13.08 -7.58
C ARG A 229 -4.83 13.87 -7.19
N PHE A 230 -3.64 13.28 -7.34
CA PHE A 230 -2.36 13.93 -7.10
C PHE A 230 -1.72 14.53 -8.35
N PHE A 231 -2.31 14.35 -9.53
CA PHE A 231 -1.75 14.91 -10.76
C PHE A 231 -1.67 16.43 -10.66
N THR A 232 -0.60 16.99 -11.23
CA THR A 232 -0.51 18.44 -11.37
C THR A 232 -1.67 18.95 -12.21
N ARG A 233 -2.13 20.17 -11.93
CA ARG A 233 -3.21 20.80 -12.70
C ARG A 233 -3.02 20.68 -14.22
N PRO A 234 -1.82 20.96 -14.80
CA PRO A 234 -1.62 20.83 -16.24
C PRO A 234 -1.51 19.37 -16.74
N ALA A 235 -1.24 18.38 -15.89
CA ALA A 235 -1.21 16.97 -16.32
C ALA A 235 -2.58 16.30 -16.37
N ARG A 236 -3.56 16.78 -15.59
CA ARG A 236 -4.93 16.23 -15.55
C ARG A 236 -5.60 16.09 -16.93
N PRO A 237 -5.61 17.11 -17.81
CA PRO A 237 -6.22 16.98 -19.13
C PRO A 237 -5.49 16.02 -20.08
N LEU A 238 -4.25 15.62 -19.76
CA LEU A 238 -3.47 14.66 -20.56
C LEU A 238 -3.81 13.20 -20.24
N ASN A 239 -4.61 12.96 -19.20
CA ASN A 239 -5.07 11.62 -18.85
C ASN A 239 -6.27 11.25 -19.70
N LEU A 240 -6.21 10.09 -20.35
CA LEU A 240 -7.30 9.54 -21.16
C LEU A 240 -8.60 9.35 -20.37
N LEU A 241 -8.47 9.13 -19.05
CA LEU A 241 -9.58 8.91 -18.14
C LEU A 241 -9.67 10.08 -17.15
N HIS A 242 -10.86 10.30 -16.59
CA HIS A 242 -11.05 11.25 -15.48
C HIS A 242 -11.65 10.53 -14.26
N PRO A 243 -10.86 9.68 -13.57
CA PRO A 243 -11.37 8.97 -12.40
C PRO A 243 -11.85 9.93 -11.32
N THR A 244 -12.97 9.60 -10.70
CA THR A 244 -13.50 10.22 -9.48
C THR A 244 -13.61 9.15 -8.41
N ARG A 245 -13.90 9.55 -7.17
CA ARG A 245 -14.20 8.57 -6.11
C ARG A 245 -15.41 7.72 -6.49
N ASP A 246 -16.44 8.34 -7.05
CA ASP A 246 -17.70 7.67 -7.41
C ASP A 246 -17.51 6.67 -8.56
N SER A 247 -16.64 6.97 -9.54
CA SER A 247 -16.35 6.07 -10.67
C SER A 247 -15.27 5.01 -10.38
N GLN A 248 -14.78 4.91 -9.13
CA GLN A 248 -13.73 3.95 -8.77
C GLN A 248 -14.15 2.50 -9.06
N HIS A 249 -15.41 2.16 -8.78
CA HIS A 249 -15.96 0.83 -9.11
C HIS A 249 -15.94 0.53 -10.60
N ASP A 250 -16.04 1.56 -11.46
CA ASP A 250 -16.17 1.43 -12.91
C ASP A 250 -14.81 1.38 -13.62
N LEU A 251 -13.79 2.02 -13.03
CA LEU A 251 -12.51 2.26 -13.69
C LEU A 251 -11.34 1.42 -13.16
N GLU A 252 -11.41 0.89 -11.93
CA GLU A 252 -10.34 0.03 -11.44
C GLU A 252 -10.24 -1.26 -12.28
N GLN A 253 -9.00 -1.66 -12.55
CA GLN A 253 -8.69 -2.77 -13.45
C GLN A 253 -7.50 -3.59 -12.90
N PRO A 254 -7.45 -4.91 -13.16
CA PRO A 254 -6.60 -5.84 -12.41
C PRO A 254 -5.10 -5.77 -12.77
N GLY A 255 -4.74 -5.10 -13.86
CA GLY A 255 -3.35 -4.78 -14.22
C GLY A 255 -2.78 -3.56 -13.50
N CYS A 256 -3.61 -2.68 -12.90
CA CYS A 256 -3.12 -1.45 -12.28
C CYS A 256 -2.28 -1.77 -11.04
N LEU A 257 -1.05 -1.22 -10.98
CA LEU A 257 -0.19 -1.41 -9.81
C LEU A 257 -0.88 -0.95 -8.54
N HIS A 258 -1.49 0.25 -8.51
CA HIS A 258 -2.10 0.75 -7.28
C HIS A 258 -3.38 0.05 -6.88
N ALA A 259 -4.23 -0.35 -7.83
CA ALA A 259 -5.40 -1.16 -7.48
C ALA A 259 -4.97 -2.49 -6.83
N ASN A 260 -3.85 -3.06 -7.28
CA ASN A 260 -3.25 -4.27 -6.70
C ASN A 260 -2.55 -4.00 -5.35
N MET A 261 -1.87 -2.85 -5.22
CA MET A 261 -1.25 -2.38 -3.98
C MET A 261 -2.32 -2.16 -2.89
N ASP A 262 -3.47 -1.62 -3.28
CA ASP A 262 -4.59 -1.30 -2.40
C ASP A 262 -5.38 -2.52 -1.93
N LEU A 263 -5.07 -3.73 -2.40
CA LEU A 263 -5.52 -4.95 -1.72
C LEU A 263 -5.11 -4.95 -0.24
N TYR A 264 -3.98 -4.33 0.12
CA TYR A 264 -3.62 -4.11 1.53
C TYR A 264 -4.64 -3.22 2.25
N LYS A 265 -5.04 -2.10 1.63
CA LYS A 265 -6.06 -1.19 2.13
C LYS A 265 -7.37 -1.90 2.42
N TRP A 266 -7.81 -2.71 1.46
CA TRP A 266 -9.05 -3.46 1.57
C TRP A 266 -8.95 -4.58 2.61
N ALA A 267 -7.82 -5.29 2.66
CA ALA A 267 -7.58 -6.33 3.66
C ALA A 267 -7.63 -5.77 5.09
N TYR A 268 -6.93 -4.68 5.40
CA TYR A 268 -6.95 -4.16 6.77
C TYR A 268 -8.30 -3.52 7.16
N LYS A 269 -9.06 -2.98 6.19
CA LYS A 269 -10.44 -2.51 6.45
C LYS A 269 -11.39 -3.67 6.80
N LEU A 270 -11.10 -4.86 6.30
CA LEU A 270 -11.83 -6.09 6.63
C LEU A 270 -11.36 -6.74 7.94
N SER A 271 -10.18 -6.39 8.47
CA SER A 271 -9.71 -6.90 9.78
C SER A 271 -10.69 -6.52 10.90
N PRO A 272 -11.08 -7.43 11.81
CA PRO A 272 -10.53 -8.79 12.03
C PRO A 272 -11.25 -9.94 11.30
N LEU A 273 -12.15 -9.66 10.34
CA LEU A 273 -12.90 -10.70 9.62
C LEU A 273 -12.00 -11.57 8.72
N VAL A 274 -10.95 -10.99 8.17
CA VAL A 274 -9.91 -11.68 7.39
C VAL A 274 -8.75 -12.11 8.29
N PRO A 275 -8.16 -13.30 8.09
CA PRO A 275 -6.98 -13.72 8.85
C PRO A 275 -5.80 -12.76 8.64
N SER A 276 -5.05 -12.50 9.71
CA SER A 276 -3.91 -11.58 9.67
C SER A 276 -2.82 -11.99 8.68
N GLU A 277 -2.68 -13.28 8.37
CA GLU A 277 -1.74 -13.77 7.36
C GLU A 277 -2.10 -13.25 5.96
N LEU A 278 -3.39 -13.17 5.62
CA LEU A 278 -3.86 -12.60 4.35
C LEU A 278 -3.62 -11.08 4.30
N VAL A 279 -3.81 -10.38 5.42
CA VAL A 279 -3.45 -8.95 5.53
C VAL A 279 -1.95 -8.76 5.32
N GLY A 280 -1.12 -9.64 5.90
CA GLY A 280 0.34 -9.67 5.72
C GLY A 280 0.74 -9.92 4.27
N ASP A 281 0.11 -10.88 3.58
CA ASP A 281 0.38 -11.16 2.17
C ASP A 281 0.09 -9.95 1.28
N CYS A 282 -1.03 -9.25 1.53
CA CYS A 282 -1.38 -8.02 0.82
C CYS A 282 -0.40 -6.88 1.15
N PHE A 283 0.03 -6.74 2.40
CA PHE A 283 1.01 -5.74 2.84
C PHE A 283 2.36 -5.91 2.15
N GLU A 284 2.87 -7.14 2.06
CA GLU A 284 4.14 -7.41 1.39
C GLU A 284 4.06 -7.18 -0.12
N LEU A 285 2.94 -7.59 -0.75
CA LEU A 285 2.68 -7.29 -2.15
C LEU A 285 2.69 -5.77 -2.36
N ALA A 286 2.05 -5.01 -1.47
CA ALA A 286 2.03 -3.55 -1.56
C ALA A 286 3.44 -2.95 -1.48
N GLY A 287 4.30 -3.45 -0.59
CA GLY A 287 5.69 -3.00 -0.49
C GLY A 287 6.55 -3.34 -1.72
N GLN A 288 6.28 -4.47 -2.37
CA GLN A 288 6.94 -4.86 -3.61
C GLN A 288 6.47 -4.03 -4.81
N ILE A 289 5.17 -3.78 -4.90
CA ILE A 289 4.59 -2.90 -5.92
C ILE A 289 5.14 -1.48 -5.75
N ARG A 290 5.17 -0.94 -4.51
CA ARG A 290 5.71 0.40 -4.24
C ARG A 290 7.19 0.52 -4.64
N ALA A 291 7.96 -0.56 -4.52
CA ALA A 291 9.34 -0.57 -5.01
C ALA A 291 9.41 -0.43 -6.54
N LEU A 292 8.60 -1.16 -7.30
CA LEU A 292 8.54 -1.01 -8.76
C LEU A 292 8.01 0.37 -9.17
N ASP A 293 6.96 0.83 -8.51
CA ASP A 293 6.32 2.14 -8.71
C ASP A 293 7.34 3.27 -8.63
N MET A 294 8.16 3.27 -7.57
CA MET A 294 9.21 4.27 -7.40
C MET A 294 10.40 4.07 -8.35
N ARG A 295 10.78 2.82 -8.69
CA ARG A 295 11.82 2.58 -9.70
C ARG A 295 11.41 3.07 -11.10
N ALA A 296 10.12 3.02 -11.43
CA ALA A 296 9.60 3.48 -12.72
C ALA A 296 9.34 5.00 -12.77
N SER A 297 9.45 5.68 -11.63
CA SER A 297 9.21 7.12 -11.52
C SER A 297 10.34 7.97 -12.11
N PRO A 298 10.16 9.30 -12.21
CA PRO A 298 11.23 10.24 -12.54
C PRO A 298 12.29 10.43 -11.44
N TYR A 299 12.05 9.98 -10.21
CA TYR A 299 13.01 10.15 -9.11
C TYR A 299 14.22 9.23 -9.29
N ASP A 300 15.42 9.74 -9.01
CA ASP A 300 16.62 8.93 -8.84
C ASP A 300 16.75 8.45 -7.39
N LEU A 301 16.56 7.15 -7.20
CA LEU A 301 16.64 6.48 -5.90
C LEU A 301 17.71 5.37 -5.91
N ALA A 302 18.66 5.40 -6.85
CA ALA A 302 19.72 4.40 -6.94
C ALA A 302 20.56 4.32 -5.65
N ALA A 303 20.81 5.46 -5.00
CA ALA A 303 21.51 5.53 -3.72
C ALA A 303 20.77 4.83 -2.56
N LEU A 304 19.46 4.61 -2.69
CA LEU A 304 18.65 3.82 -1.74
C LEU A 304 18.52 2.33 -2.14
N GLY A 305 19.21 1.92 -3.21
CA GLY A 305 19.12 0.55 -3.74
C GLY A 305 17.95 0.31 -4.69
N TYR A 306 17.34 1.37 -5.24
CA TYR A 306 16.23 1.28 -6.21
C TYR A 306 16.68 1.83 -7.58
N PRO A 307 17.48 1.06 -8.36
CA PRO A 307 17.89 1.49 -9.69
C PRO A 307 16.67 1.63 -10.61
N PRO A 308 16.68 2.64 -11.51
CA PRO A 308 15.50 3.00 -12.29
C PRO A 308 15.10 1.89 -13.27
N VAL A 309 13.79 1.74 -13.45
CA VAL A 309 13.19 1.09 -14.62
C VAL A 309 12.86 2.20 -15.60
N ALA A 310 13.67 2.36 -16.64
CA ALA A 310 13.63 3.51 -17.55
C ALA A 310 12.45 3.44 -18.54
N VAL A 311 11.21 3.65 -18.06
CA VAL A 311 9.95 3.54 -18.83
C VAL A 311 9.81 4.56 -19.98
N GLU A 312 10.66 5.58 -20.05
CA GLU A 312 10.80 6.45 -21.22
C GLU A 312 11.39 5.71 -22.43
N THR A 313 12.12 4.62 -22.20
CA THR A 313 12.73 3.77 -23.23
C THR A 313 11.86 2.53 -23.54
N PRO A 314 11.91 1.99 -24.77
CA PRO A 314 11.23 0.73 -25.08
C PRO A 314 11.66 -0.46 -24.20
N PRO A 315 12.97 -0.70 -23.94
CA PRO A 315 13.40 -1.79 -23.06
C PRO A 315 12.87 -1.66 -21.63
N GLY A 316 12.88 -0.45 -21.05
CA GLY A 316 12.34 -0.24 -19.71
C GLY A 316 10.83 -0.46 -19.61
N ARG A 317 10.07 -0.16 -20.68
CA ARG A 317 8.64 -0.51 -20.74
C ARG A 317 8.42 -2.01 -20.80
N THR A 318 9.26 -2.75 -21.50
CA THR A 318 9.22 -4.22 -21.53
C THR A 318 9.49 -4.80 -20.14
N GLU A 319 10.53 -4.34 -19.43
CA GLU A 319 10.82 -4.74 -18.05
C GLU A 319 9.64 -4.43 -17.12
N TYR A 320 9.10 -3.20 -17.20
CA TYR A 320 7.97 -2.78 -16.39
C TYR A 320 6.73 -3.64 -16.64
N ALA A 321 6.38 -3.88 -17.91
CA ALA A 321 5.20 -4.66 -18.26
C ALA A 321 5.31 -6.11 -17.80
N ALA A 322 6.50 -6.73 -17.89
CA ALA A 322 6.74 -8.07 -17.39
C ALA A 322 6.52 -8.14 -15.86
N ALA A 323 7.10 -7.20 -15.11
CA ALA A 323 6.92 -7.14 -13.67
C ALA A 323 5.46 -6.84 -13.28
N GLN A 324 4.78 -5.95 -14.00
CA GLN A 324 3.38 -5.61 -13.79
C GLN A 324 2.45 -6.81 -13.97
N ARG A 325 2.70 -7.67 -14.98
CA ARG A 325 1.94 -8.93 -15.17
C ARG A 325 2.13 -9.88 -14.00
N GLY A 326 3.36 -10.09 -13.54
CA GLY A 326 3.63 -10.92 -12.36
C GLY A 326 2.94 -10.41 -11.09
N PHE A 327 2.87 -9.09 -10.90
CA PHE A 327 2.08 -8.50 -9.81
C PHE A 327 0.57 -8.69 -9.98
N ALA A 328 0.04 -8.54 -11.19
CA ALA A 328 -1.38 -8.74 -11.48
C ALA A 328 -1.82 -10.18 -11.18
N GLU A 329 -1.02 -11.18 -11.55
CA GLU A 329 -1.29 -12.60 -11.26
C GLU A 329 -1.32 -12.89 -9.75
N ARG A 330 -0.34 -12.37 -9.02
CA ARG A 330 -0.27 -12.52 -7.56
C ARG A 330 -1.43 -11.80 -6.87
N ALA A 331 -1.75 -10.60 -7.33
CA ALA A 331 -2.88 -9.82 -6.83
C ALA A 331 -4.22 -10.50 -7.12
N ALA A 332 -4.38 -11.15 -8.27
CA ALA A 332 -5.58 -11.92 -8.59
C ALA A 332 -5.85 -13.00 -7.54
N ARG A 333 -4.82 -13.76 -7.14
CA ARG A 333 -4.95 -14.77 -6.08
C ARG A 333 -5.33 -14.17 -4.73
N LEU A 334 -4.74 -13.04 -4.34
CA LEU A 334 -5.08 -12.36 -3.09
C LEU A 334 -6.50 -11.78 -3.11
N ARG A 335 -6.92 -11.23 -4.25
CA ARG A 335 -8.27 -10.72 -4.46
C ARG A 335 -9.32 -11.82 -4.32
N THR A 336 -9.09 -13.00 -4.91
CA THR A 336 -9.95 -14.18 -4.72
C THR A 336 -10.03 -14.56 -3.24
N ARG A 337 -8.89 -14.66 -2.54
CA ARG A 337 -8.87 -14.99 -1.10
C ARG A 337 -9.63 -13.97 -0.23
N LEU A 338 -9.58 -12.68 -0.58
CA LEU A 338 -10.35 -11.64 0.11
C LEU A 338 -11.86 -11.79 -0.15
N LEU A 339 -12.26 -12.07 -1.39
CA LEU A 339 -13.66 -12.35 -1.75
C LEU A 339 -14.16 -13.61 -1.01
N ASP A 340 -13.38 -14.69 -1.00
CA ASP A 340 -13.70 -15.92 -0.27
C ASP A 340 -13.89 -15.67 1.22
N ALA A 341 -13.06 -14.82 1.82
CA ALA A 341 -13.17 -14.43 3.22
C ALA A 341 -14.46 -13.62 3.47
N ILE A 342 -14.83 -12.70 2.57
CA ILE A 342 -16.09 -11.95 2.66
C ILE A 342 -17.30 -12.90 2.56
N ASP A 343 -17.33 -13.76 1.55
CA ASP A 343 -18.44 -14.68 1.28
C ASP A 343 -18.59 -15.73 2.39
N ARG A 344 -17.48 -16.17 2.98
CA ARG A 344 -17.49 -17.02 4.18
C ARG A 344 -18.20 -16.35 5.35
N CYS A 345 -17.96 -15.05 5.56
CA CYS A 345 -18.63 -14.31 6.61
C CYS A 345 -20.14 -14.19 6.34
N ASP A 346 -20.60 -14.22 5.08
CA ASP A 346 -22.02 -14.30 4.73
C ASP A 346 -22.64 -15.66 5.03
N ARG A 347 -21.92 -16.76 4.80
CA ARG A 347 -22.42 -18.13 5.06
C ARG A 347 -22.66 -18.39 6.55
N GLN A 348 -21.85 -17.82 7.44
CA GLN A 348 -22.04 -17.97 8.89
C GLN A 348 -23.37 -17.36 9.41
N ARG A 349 -23.99 -16.44 8.66
CA ARG A 349 -25.33 -15.90 8.96
C ARG A 349 -26.46 -16.93 8.78
N ARG A 350 -26.25 -17.98 7.99
CA ARG A 350 -27.30 -18.96 7.66
C ARG A 350 -27.31 -20.19 8.59
N LEU A 351 -26.32 -20.28 9.48
CA LEU A 351 -26.11 -21.42 10.38
C LEU A 351 -26.51 -21.12 11.84
N TRP A 352 -26.98 -19.90 12.10
CA TRP A 352 -27.52 -19.38 13.35
C TRP A 352 -28.75 -18.55 13.00
#